data_AF-A0A7G1IJW4-F1
#
_entry.id   AF-A0A7G1IJW4-F1
#
_cell.length_a   1.000
_cell.length_b   1.000
_cell.length_c   1.000
_cell.angle_alpha   90.00
_cell.angle_beta   90.00
_cell.angle_gamma   90.00
#
_symmetry.space_group_name_H-M   'P 1'
#
loop_
_entity.id
_entity.type
_entity.pdbx_description
1 polymer ?
#
loop_
_entity_poly.entity_id
_entity_poly.type
_entity_poly.pdbx_seq_one_letter_code
_entity_poly.pdbx_strand_id
1 'polypeptide(L)'
;MVCSSESPAQVRAYRCPLGQRLVVRGRIGTVLRYTQTLTLWNGVPRVDCRTTVDGFTGEDRLLRLRWPCPVPGAMPVSEVGDAVVGRGFALLHSPGESGRGSVDTADHPWTLDNPAYGWFGLSSAARVRAGSDAVRAVSVAEVVSPGEKMSGPMARELMVALVRAGVTATCSGADKPRYGNLDVDSNLPDTRIALGGPDRNVFTKAVLAEADPAYTAELQRQLAETGRARVWVPAAAPLPAVWVPGADLRAADALPVLVIDGRDDANLAAAIASVIADLGDAEIEVSQQAPPAMQPFEARTVALLNRGVPSFAVDAEGTLHTALMRSCTGWPSGVWIDEPRRTAPDGSNFQLQHWTHDFDYALVCADGDWRRAGLPATSAQFSHPLIAVTPRKSAARLPSAGSLLQVDPADAVHLGALKAAGNP
;
A
#
# COMPACT_ATOMS: atom_id res chain seq x y z
N MET A 1 -5.39 -10.60 -21.58
CA MET A 1 -5.66 -9.19 -21.21
C MET A 1 -5.96 -8.41 -22.48
N VAL A 2 -6.84 -7.40 -22.44
CA VAL A 2 -7.07 -6.48 -23.56
C VAL A 2 -6.91 -5.06 -23.02
N CYS A 3 -6.04 -4.25 -23.65
CA CYS A 3 -5.73 -2.91 -23.18
C CYS A 3 -6.42 -1.82 -24.01
N SER A 4 -6.77 -0.70 -23.37
CA SER A 4 -7.32 0.48 -24.07
C SER A 4 -6.33 1.13 -25.04
N SER A 5 -5.03 0.85 -24.89
CA SER A 5 -3.95 1.31 -25.77
C SER A 5 -3.88 0.58 -27.12
N GLU A 6 -4.61 -0.52 -27.30
CA GLU A 6 -4.66 -1.27 -28.56
C GLU A 6 -5.40 -0.53 -29.69
N SER A 7 -6.04 0.60 -29.37
CA SER A 7 -6.76 1.42 -30.34
C SER A 7 -6.63 2.90 -30.00
N PRO A 8 -6.57 3.79 -31.00
CA PRO A 8 -6.48 5.23 -30.74
C PRO A 8 -7.76 5.74 -30.06
N ALA A 9 -7.58 6.64 -29.09
CA ALA A 9 -8.66 7.36 -28.46
C ALA A 9 -8.88 8.74 -29.11
N GLN A 10 -10.11 9.23 -29.06
CA GLN A 10 -10.44 10.61 -29.42
C GLN A 10 -10.24 11.50 -28.19
N VAL A 11 -9.40 12.51 -28.29
CA VAL A 11 -9.07 13.39 -27.17
C VAL A 11 -9.51 14.81 -27.49
N ARG A 12 -10.20 15.45 -26.54
CA ARG A 12 -10.52 16.87 -26.62
C ARG A 12 -10.06 17.59 -25.36
N ALA A 13 -9.31 18.67 -25.55
CA ALA A 13 -8.85 19.53 -24.48
C ALA A 13 -9.76 20.76 -24.32
N TYR A 14 -9.97 21.17 -23.08
CA TYR A 14 -10.72 22.36 -22.69
C TYR A 14 -9.89 23.16 -21.69
N ARG A 15 -10.00 24.48 -21.76
CA ARG A 15 -9.36 25.41 -20.82
C ARG A 15 -10.31 26.55 -20.51
N CYS A 16 -10.41 26.92 -19.24
CA CYS A 16 -11.15 28.08 -18.78
C CYS A 16 -10.45 28.67 -17.53
N PRO A 17 -10.95 29.78 -16.96
CA PRO A 17 -10.37 30.36 -15.75
C PRO A 17 -10.34 29.42 -14.52
N LEU A 18 -11.23 28.43 -14.47
CA LEU A 18 -11.29 27.47 -13.36
C LEU A 18 -10.22 26.36 -13.47
N GLY A 19 -9.71 26.08 -14.68
CA GLY A 19 -8.75 25.01 -14.88
C GLY A 19 -8.70 24.45 -16.31
N GLN A 20 -8.21 23.22 -16.41
CA GLN A 20 -8.00 22.47 -17.65
C GLN A 20 -8.69 21.12 -17.58
N ARG A 21 -9.18 20.63 -18.73
CA ARG A 21 -9.82 19.32 -18.82
C ARG A 21 -9.47 18.59 -20.10
N LEU A 22 -9.17 17.30 -20.00
CA LEU A 22 -9.14 16.38 -21.12
C LEU A 22 -10.38 15.48 -21.07
N VAL A 23 -11.04 15.29 -22.21
CA VAL A 23 -12.09 14.29 -22.41
C VAL A 23 -11.58 13.30 -23.44
N VAL A 24 -11.33 12.07 -23.00
CA VAL A 24 -10.79 10.96 -23.77
C VAL A 24 -11.90 9.97 -24.02
N ARG A 25 -12.19 9.65 -25.28
CA ARG A 25 -13.21 8.68 -25.66
C ARG A 25 -12.57 7.53 -26.42
N GLY A 26 -12.85 6.31 -26.00
CA GLY A 26 -12.31 5.11 -26.63
C GLY A 26 -13.22 3.91 -26.48
N ARG A 27 -12.69 2.75 -26.85
CA ARG A 27 -13.35 1.44 -26.71
C ARG A 27 -12.32 0.38 -26.36
N ILE A 28 -12.75 -0.70 -25.73
CA ILE A 28 -11.94 -1.89 -25.50
C ILE A 28 -12.60 -3.02 -26.30
N GLY A 29 -11.98 -3.38 -27.43
CA GLY A 29 -12.57 -4.30 -28.40
C GLY A 29 -14.02 -3.94 -28.76
N THR A 30 -14.88 -4.95 -28.76
CA THR A 30 -16.33 -4.83 -28.89
C THR A 30 -17.05 -4.85 -27.54
N VAL A 31 -16.32 -4.93 -26.43
CA VAL A 31 -16.86 -5.23 -25.09
C VAL A 31 -17.44 -4.00 -24.42
N LEU A 32 -16.81 -2.83 -24.57
CA LEU A 32 -17.27 -1.59 -23.97
C LEU A 32 -16.75 -0.35 -24.70
N ARG A 33 -17.43 0.77 -24.47
CA ARG A 33 -16.95 2.13 -24.75
C ARG A 33 -16.64 2.83 -23.44
N TYR A 34 -15.68 3.75 -23.46
CA TYR A 34 -15.38 4.56 -22.28
C TYR A 34 -15.24 6.04 -22.63
N THR A 35 -15.62 6.88 -21.67
CA THR A 35 -15.26 8.30 -21.62
C THR A 35 -14.49 8.56 -20.33
N GLN A 36 -13.20 8.87 -20.44
CA GLN A 36 -12.37 9.30 -19.31
C GLN A 36 -12.25 10.83 -19.33
N THR A 37 -12.66 11.47 -18.25
CA THR A 37 -12.51 12.91 -18.04
C THR A 37 -11.44 13.14 -17.00
N LEU A 38 -10.41 13.92 -17.34
CA LEU A 38 -9.32 14.33 -16.46
C LEU A 38 -9.41 15.84 -16.26
N THR A 39 -9.55 16.31 -15.02
CA THR A 39 -9.68 17.74 -14.71
C THR A 39 -8.59 18.19 -13.74
N LEU A 40 -7.86 19.22 -14.14
CA LEU A 40 -6.93 19.97 -13.30
C LEU A 40 -7.60 21.28 -12.92
N TRP A 41 -7.95 21.43 -11.66
CA TRP A 41 -8.47 22.70 -11.13
C TRP A 41 -7.34 23.59 -10.67
N ASN A 42 -7.46 24.91 -10.93
CA ASN A 42 -6.48 25.86 -10.42
C ASN A 42 -6.54 25.90 -8.89
N GLY A 43 -5.40 25.73 -8.23
CA GLY A 43 -5.28 25.78 -6.77
C GLY A 43 -5.68 24.49 -6.03
N VAL A 44 -5.98 23.40 -6.73
CA VAL A 44 -6.29 22.10 -6.12
C VAL A 44 -5.17 21.11 -6.48
N PRO A 45 -4.42 20.56 -5.50
CA PRO A 45 -3.22 19.76 -5.75
C PRO A 45 -3.53 18.29 -6.09
N ARG A 46 -4.48 18.04 -6.99
CA ARG A 46 -4.81 16.69 -7.49
C ARG A 46 -5.43 16.74 -8.89
N VAL A 47 -5.40 15.61 -9.58
CA VAL A 47 -6.10 15.41 -10.85
C VAL A 47 -7.42 14.72 -10.57
N ASP A 48 -8.54 15.42 -10.76
CA ASP A 48 -9.87 14.83 -10.61
C ASP A 48 -10.24 14.05 -11.87
N CYS A 49 -10.62 12.78 -11.70
CA CYS A 49 -10.88 11.87 -12.80
C CYS A 49 -12.27 11.24 -12.69
N ARG A 50 -12.93 11.08 -13.83
CA ARG A 50 -14.13 10.23 -13.98
C ARG A 50 -13.96 9.31 -15.17
N THR A 51 -14.21 8.02 -14.99
CA THR A 51 -14.35 7.07 -16.11
C THR A 51 -15.80 6.64 -16.20
N THR A 52 -16.46 7.00 -17.29
CA THR A 52 -17.78 6.47 -17.67
C THR A 52 -17.57 5.26 -18.56
N VAL A 53 -18.22 4.14 -18.24
CA VAL A 53 -18.25 2.92 -19.05
C VAL A 53 -19.65 2.76 -19.64
N ASP A 54 -19.73 2.66 -20.96
CA ASP A 54 -20.98 2.56 -21.71
C ASP A 54 -21.05 1.29 -22.54
N GLY A 55 -22.24 0.70 -22.61
CA GLY A 55 -22.53 -0.45 -23.47
C GLY A 55 -21.69 -1.67 -23.15
N PHE A 56 -21.36 -1.88 -21.86
CA PHE A 56 -20.72 -3.10 -21.41
C PHE A 56 -21.69 -4.28 -21.53
N THR A 57 -21.27 -5.34 -22.23
CA THR A 57 -22.07 -6.57 -22.42
C THR A 57 -21.23 -7.83 -22.18
N GLY A 58 -20.20 -7.73 -21.33
CA GLY A 58 -19.21 -8.79 -21.12
C GLY A 58 -19.53 -9.66 -19.91
N GLU A 59 -19.15 -10.93 -19.99
CA GLU A 59 -19.32 -11.91 -18.91
C GLU A 59 -17.95 -12.42 -18.45
N ASP A 60 -17.80 -12.67 -17.14
CA ASP A 60 -16.55 -13.12 -16.53
C ASP A 60 -15.36 -12.23 -16.91
N ARG A 61 -15.53 -10.92 -16.67
CA ARG A 61 -14.53 -9.89 -16.94
C ARG A 61 -14.23 -9.06 -15.71
N LEU A 62 -12.97 -8.68 -15.57
CA LEU A 62 -12.50 -7.70 -14.60
C LEU A 62 -11.95 -6.49 -15.35
N LEU A 63 -12.59 -5.33 -15.19
CA LEU A 63 -12.10 -4.07 -15.73
C LEU A 63 -11.22 -3.39 -14.69
N ARG A 64 -9.95 -3.18 -15.02
CA ARG A 64 -8.99 -2.44 -14.19
C ARG A 64 -8.63 -1.10 -14.82
N LEU A 65 -8.59 -0.07 -13.99
CA LEU A 65 -7.91 1.19 -14.29
C LEU A 65 -6.43 1.05 -13.91
N ARG A 66 -5.54 1.61 -14.74
CA ARG A 66 -4.08 1.51 -14.58
C ARG A 66 -3.43 2.89 -14.69
N TRP A 67 -2.53 3.20 -13.76
CA TRP A 67 -1.71 4.42 -13.78
C TRP A 67 -0.23 4.07 -13.52
N PRO A 68 0.63 4.07 -14.55
CA PRO A 68 2.05 3.81 -14.38
C PRO A 68 2.72 5.01 -13.69
N CYS A 69 3.08 4.86 -12.41
CA CYS A 69 3.61 5.93 -11.58
C CYS A 69 4.84 5.45 -10.78
N PRO A 70 5.93 5.01 -11.44
CA PRO A 70 7.08 4.45 -10.74
C PRO A 70 7.71 5.50 -9.81
N VAL A 71 7.85 5.14 -8.53
CA VAL A 71 8.61 5.90 -7.54
C VAL A 71 9.72 5.00 -7.00
N PRO A 72 11.00 5.29 -7.28
CA PRO A 72 12.11 4.45 -6.84
C PRO A 72 12.09 4.19 -5.33
N GLY A 73 12.15 2.91 -4.95
CA GLY A 73 12.23 2.47 -3.55
C GLY A 73 10.95 2.65 -2.71
N ALA A 74 9.88 3.21 -3.29
CA ALA A 74 8.59 3.30 -2.61
C ALA A 74 7.91 1.93 -2.53
N MET A 75 7.17 1.72 -1.44
CA MET A 75 6.38 0.53 -1.21
C MET A 75 4.88 0.85 -1.24
N PRO A 76 4.03 -0.13 -1.55
CA PRO A 76 2.60 0.07 -1.53
C PRO A 76 2.08 0.38 -0.12
N VAL A 77 1.17 1.36 -0.04
CA VAL A 77 0.43 1.75 1.18
C VAL A 77 -1.04 1.92 0.86
N SER A 78 -1.92 1.59 1.79
CA SER A 78 -3.36 1.80 1.63
C SER A 78 -4.06 2.20 2.92
N GLU A 79 -5.14 2.94 2.76
CA GLU A 79 -6.09 3.22 3.83
C GLU A 79 -6.98 2.01 4.07
N VAL A 80 -7.09 1.61 5.33
CA VAL A 80 -8.03 0.61 5.84
C VAL A 80 -8.93 1.29 6.88
N GLY A 81 -9.81 0.54 7.54
CA GLY A 81 -10.69 1.10 8.58
C GLY A 81 -9.90 1.80 9.69
N ASP A 82 -9.94 3.13 9.69
CA ASP A 82 -9.27 4.04 10.63
C ASP A 82 -7.74 3.88 10.78
N ALA A 83 -7.06 3.33 9.77
CA ALA A 83 -5.61 3.20 9.76
C ALA A 83 -5.03 3.24 8.35
N VAL A 84 -3.71 3.46 8.26
CA VAL A 84 -2.95 3.34 7.02
C VAL A 84 -1.90 2.26 7.23
N VAL A 85 -1.80 1.34 6.28
CA VAL A 85 -0.93 0.17 6.37
C VAL A 85 -0.07 0.00 5.12
N GLY A 86 1.16 -0.42 5.32
CA GLY A 86 2.04 -0.93 4.28
C GLY A 86 1.54 -2.29 3.78
N ARG A 87 1.75 -2.52 2.49
CA ARG A 87 1.44 -3.77 1.79
C ARG A 87 2.59 -4.14 0.85
N GLY A 88 2.67 -5.42 0.51
CA GLY A 88 3.57 -5.90 -0.53
C GLY A 88 3.03 -5.57 -1.93
N PHE A 89 3.85 -5.80 -2.96
CA PHE A 89 3.42 -5.65 -4.34
C PHE A 89 2.43 -6.75 -4.74
N ALA A 90 1.50 -6.41 -5.62
CA ALA A 90 0.58 -7.36 -6.23
C ALA A 90 1.30 -8.19 -7.31
N LEU A 91 0.94 -9.47 -7.40
CA LEU A 91 1.50 -10.45 -8.32
C LEU A 91 0.56 -10.62 -9.53
N LEU A 92 0.28 -9.50 -10.21
CA LEU A 92 -0.66 -9.45 -11.34
C LEU A 92 -0.04 -9.89 -12.66
N HIS A 93 1.29 -9.79 -12.79
CA HIS A 93 2.03 -9.94 -14.03
C HIS A 93 3.23 -10.84 -13.80
N SER A 94 3.64 -11.60 -14.83
CA SER A 94 4.96 -12.21 -14.85
C SER A 94 6.04 -11.12 -14.80
N PRO A 95 7.23 -11.39 -14.23
CA PRO A 95 8.32 -10.42 -14.20
C PRO A 95 8.67 -9.88 -15.59
N GLY A 96 8.75 -8.55 -15.72
CA GLY A 96 9.07 -7.88 -17.00
C GLY A 96 7.94 -7.87 -18.03
N GLU A 97 6.74 -8.35 -17.66
CA GLU A 97 5.56 -8.39 -18.52
C GLU A 97 4.44 -7.45 -18.03
N SER A 98 4.74 -6.44 -17.19
CA SER A 98 3.69 -5.52 -16.73
C SER A 98 2.98 -4.89 -17.92
N GLY A 99 1.66 -5.06 -17.93
CA GLY A 99 0.78 -4.58 -18.98
C GLY A 99 0.79 -5.34 -20.30
N ARG A 100 1.50 -6.46 -20.42
CA ARG A 100 1.41 -7.36 -21.58
C ARG A 100 0.44 -8.52 -21.32
N GLY A 101 0.46 -9.09 -20.13
CA GLY A 101 -0.39 -10.21 -19.75
C GLY A 101 -0.69 -10.21 -18.25
N SER A 102 -1.87 -10.69 -17.84
CA SER A 102 -2.17 -10.98 -16.44
C SER A 102 -1.82 -12.43 -16.18
N VAL A 103 -1.36 -12.77 -14.97
CA VAL A 103 -1.26 -14.17 -14.55
C VAL A 103 -2.63 -14.83 -14.57
N ASP A 104 -2.65 -16.14 -14.84
CA ASP A 104 -3.87 -16.94 -14.74
C ASP A 104 -4.11 -17.30 -13.27
N THR A 105 -5.26 -16.89 -12.73
CA THR A 105 -5.63 -17.18 -11.34
C THR A 105 -5.98 -18.65 -11.10
N ALA A 106 -6.18 -19.44 -12.15
CA ALA A 106 -6.29 -20.89 -12.03
C ALA A 106 -4.95 -21.55 -11.67
N ASP A 107 -3.84 -21.00 -12.17
CA ASP A 107 -2.48 -21.47 -11.87
C ASP A 107 -1.89 -20.77 -10.63
N HIS A 108 -2.20 -19.48 -10.47
CA HIS A 108 -1.71 -18.62 -9.38
C HIS A 108 -2.89 -18.05 -8.57
N PRO A 109 -3.40 -18.77 -7.56
CA PRO A 109 -4.61 -18.37 -6.83
C PRO A 109 -4.42 -17.06 -6.02
N TRP A 110 -3.18 -16.70 -5.69
CA TRP A 110 -2.85 -15.57 -4.83
C TRP A 110 -2.15 -14.45 -5.62
N THR A 111 -2.91 -13.44 -6.01
CA THR A 111 -2.39 -12.27 -6.75
C THR A 111 -2.19 -11.03 -5.87
N LEU A 112 -2.53 -11.13 -4.58
CA LEU A 112 -2.40 -10.07 -3.57
C LEU A 112 -3.15 -8.77 -3.93
N ASP A 113 -4.35 -8.88 -4.51
CA ASP A 113 -5.30 -7.76 -4.60
C ASP A 113 -5.90 -7.47 -3.21
N ASN A 114 -5.94 -6.20 -2.82
CA ASN A 114 -6.30 -5.77 -1.48
C ASN A 114 -7.41 -4.70 -1.53
N PRO A 115 -8.25 -4.60 -0.48
CA PRO A 115 -9.15 -3.48 -0.35
C PRO A 115 -8.38 -2.21 0.03
N ALA A 116 -8.86 -1.07 -0.45
CA ALA A 116 -8.43 0.26 -0.01
C ALA A 116 -9.67 1.12 0.22
N TYR A 117 -9.88 1.60 1.44
CA TYR A 117 -11.12 2.24 1.83
C TYR A 117 -11.39 3.53 1.03
N GLY A 118 -10.55 4.56 1.18
CA GLY A 118 -10.63 5.79 0.39
C GLY A 118 -9.44 6.01 -0.54
N TRP A 119 -8.28 5.43 -0.26
CA TRP A 119 -7.10 5.62 -1.12
C TRP A 119 -6.02 4.54 -0.97
N PHE A 120 -5.15 4.45 -1.97
CA PHE A 120 -3.90 3.69 -1.94
C PHE A 120 -2.83 4.37 -2.79
N GLY A 121 -1.57 3.95 -2.64
CA GLY A 121 -0.50 4.50 -3.47
C GLY A 121 0.87 3.86 -3.22
N LEU A 122 1.88 4.46 -3.84
CA LEU A 122 3.30 4.24 -3.58
C LEU A 122 3.79 5.30 -2.61
N SER A 123 4.36 4.88 -1.49
CA SER A 123 4.90 5.75 -0.44
C SER A 123 5.87 4.95 0.46
N SER A 124 6.00 5.32 1.73
CA SER A 124 6.68 4.52 2.75
C SER A 124 5.85 4.47 4.03
N ALA A 125 5.63 3.28 4.60
CA ALA A 125 5.04 3.16 5.93
C ALA A 125 6.07 3.56 6.99
N ALA A 126 7.21 2.85 7.01
CA ALA A 126 8.43 3.23 7.71
C ALA A 126 9.65 3.12 6.77
N ARG A 127 10.78 3.64 7.23
CA ARG A 127 12.06 3.60 6.50
C ARG A 127 13.17 3.12 7.42
N VAL A 128 14.17 2.44 6.84
CA VAL A 128 15.47 2.22 7.48
C VAL A 128 16.49 3.06 6.72
N ARG A 129 17.23 3.90 7.44
CA ARG A 129 18.30 4.72 6.89
C ARG A 129 19.65 4.21 7.38
N ALA A 130 20.51 3.84 6.45
CA ALA A 130 21.88 3.43 6.72
C ALA A 130 22.88 4.47 6.17
N GLY A 131 23.37 5.37 7.02
CA GLY A 131 24.19 6.50 6.60
C GLY A 131 23.38 7.64 5.94
N SER A 132 24.02 8.45 5.08
CA SER A 132 23.38 9.63 4.48
C SER A 132 22.34 9.29 3.42
N ASP A 133 22.68 8.37 2.51
CA ASP A 133 21.97 8.24 1.23
C ASP A 133 21.25 6.89 1.04
N ALA A 134 21.57 5.87 1.84
CA ALA A 134 20.93 4.56 1.71
C ALA A 134 19.65 4.51 2.55
N VAL A 135 18.51 4.45 1.88
CA VAL A 135 17.19 4.36 2.50
C VAL A 135 16.41 3.20 1.91
N ARG A 136 15.75 2.44 2.77
CA ARG A 136 14.84 1.36 2.37
C ARG A 136 13.49 1.55 3.05
N ALA A 137 12.43 1.65 2.26
CA ALA A 137 11.07 1.57 2.79
C ALA A 137 10.73 0.15 3.25
N VAL A 138 9.96 0.07 4.34
CA VAL A 138 9.49 -1.16 4.97
C VAL A 138 7.96 -1.08 5.06
N SER A 139 7.27 -2.11 4.58
CA SER A 139 5.81 -2.19 4.59
C SER A 139 5.31 -3.41 5.38
N VAL A 140 5.93 -4.57 5.18
CA VAL A 140 5.58 -5.83 5.82
C VAL A 140 6.82 -6.47 6.43
N ALA A 141 6.81 -6.69 7.74
CA ALA A 141 7.96 -7.20 8.48
C ALA A 141 7.71 -8.57 9.13
N GLU A 142 8.75 -9.39 9.24
CA GLU A 142 8.80 -10.48 10.22
C GLU A 142 9.74 -10.08 11.37
N VAL A 143 9.25 -10.10 12.62
CA VAL A 143 10.08 -9.91 13.82
C VAL A 143 10.45 -11.27 14.38
N VAL A 144 11.73 -11.63 14.29
CA VAL A 144 12.26 -12.94 14.64
C VAL A 144 12.93 -12.91 16.00
N SER A 145 12.29 -13.53 17.00
CA SER A 145 12.86 -13.71 18.35
C SER A 145 13.72 -14.99 18.43
N PRO A 146 14.57 -15.17 19.45
CA PRO A 146 15.31 -16.41 19.69
C PRO A 146 14.46 -17.68 19.77
N GLY A 147 13.20 -17.54 20.20
CA GLY A 147 12.28 -18.66 20.31
C GLY A 147 10.86 -18.22 20.64
N GLU A 148 9.87 -19.03 20.27
CA GLU A 148 8.45 -18.67 20.31
C GLU A 148 7.97 -18.15 21.68
N LYS A 149 8.45 -18.77 22.77
CA LYS A 149 8.10 -18.35 24.15
C LYS A 149 8.62 -16.97 24.53
N MET A 150 9.68 -16.48 23.87
CA MET A 150 10.29 -15.18 24.12
C MET A 150 9.67 -14.06 23.27
N SER A 151 8.96 -14.42 22.19
CA SER A 151 8.37 -13.45 21.24
C SER A 151 7.50 -12.40 21.93
N GLY A 152 6.55 -12.83 22.77
CA GLY A 152 5.63 -11.90 23.45
C GLY A 152 6.36 -10.87 24.32
N PRO A 153 7.10 -11.30 25.36
CA PRO A 153 7.79 -10.37 26.27
C PRO A 153 8.80 -9.44 25.59
N MET A 154 9.50 -9.92 24.55
CA MET A 154 10.60 -9.18 23.94
C MET A 154 10.17 -8.31 22.75
N ALA A 155 9.20 -8.75 21.94
CA ALA A 155 8.83 -8.06 20.71
C ALA A 155 7.57 -7.19 20.83
N ARG A 156 6.75 -7.34 21.88
CA ARG A 156 5.42 -6.69 21.97
C ARG A 156 5.45 -5.19 21.69
N GLU A 157 6.31 -4.44 22.38
CA GLU A 157 6.37 -2.98 22.22
C GLU A 157 6.90 -2.58 20.84
N LEU A 158 7.81 -3.37 20.26
CA LEU A 158 8.29 -3.17 18.89
C LEU A 158 7.16 -3.40 17.88
N MET A 159 6.35 -4.44 18.06
CA MET A 159 5.18 -4.71 17.21
C MET A 159 4.16 -3.56 17.28
N VAL A 160 3.94 -2.97 18.47
CA VAL A 160 3.08 -1.79 18.66
C VAL A 160 3.66 -0.57 17.94
N ALA A 161 4.98 -0.34 18.02
CA ALA A 161 5.63 0.76 17.32
C ALA A 161 5.54 0.61 15.80
N LEU A 162 5.78 -0.60 15.28
CA LEU A 162 5.68 -0.91 13.85
C LEU A 162 4.27 -0.64 13.31
N VAL A 163 3.21 -1.12 13.98
CA VAL A 163 1.84 -0.89 13.51
C VAL A 163 1.43 0.58 13.60
N ARG A 164 1.93 1.35 14.57
CA ARG A 164 1.74 2.81 14.63
C ARG A 164 2.44 3.52 13.47
N ALA A 165 3.58 3.02 13.03
CA ALA A 165 4.24 3.45 11.81
C ALA A 165 3.57 2.91 10.53
N GLY A 166 2.49 2.12 10.64
CA GLY A 166 1.78 1.53 9.51
C GLY A 166 2.45 0.29 8.94
N VAL A 167 3.51 -0.24 9.55
CA VAL A 167 4.14 -1.51 9.15
C VAL A 167 3.31 -2.66 9.69
N THR A 168 2.81 -3.52 8.81
CA THR A 168 2.22 -4.79 9.26
C THR A 168 3.31 -5.78 9.59
N ALA A 169 3.29 -6.34 10.79
CA ALA A 169 4.34 -7.26 11.23
C ALA A 169 3.76 -8.56 11.77
N THR A 170 4.49 -9.65 11.53
CA THR A 170 4.27 -10.96 12.15
C THR A 170 5.46 -11.26 13.05
N CYS A 171 5.22 -11.71 14.28
CA CYS A 171 6.29 -12.13 15.18
C CYS A 171 6.40 -13.66 15.21
N SER A 172 7.61 -14.19 15.03
CA SER A 172 7.90 -15.62 15.04
C SER A 172 9.14 -15.92 15.88
N GLY A 173 9.20 -17.12 16.48
CA GLY A 173 10.42 -17.63 17.13
C GLY A 173 11.33 -18.28 16.11
N ALA A 174 12.65 -18.13 16.22
CA ALA A 174 13.63 -18.67 15.28
C ALA A 174 13.59 -20.21 15.13
N ASP A 175 12.95 -20.90 16.08
CA ASP A 175 12.68 -22.34 16.10
C ASP A 175 11.46 -22.77 15.27
N LYS A 176 10.78 -21.83 14.60
CA LYS A 176 9.56 -22.07 13.80
C LYS A 176 9.79 -21.86 12.31
N PRO A 177 8.91 -22.39 11.43
CA PRO A 177 8.92 -22.06 10.01
C PRO A 177 8.89 -20.54 9.79
N ARG A 178 9.64 -20.06 8.78
CA ARG A 178 9.69 -18.64 8.43
C ARG A 178 8.42 -18.20 7.72
N TYR A 179 7.99 -16.98 8.01
CA TYR A 179 6.99 -16.27 7.22
C TYR A 179 7.57 -15.92 5.84
N GLY A 180 6.82 -16.18 4.77
CA GLY A 180 7.22 -15.84 3.40
C GLY A 180 6.95 -16.90 2.34
N ASN A 181 6.07 -17.88 2.57
CA ASN A 181 5.66 -18.84 1.55
C ASN A 181 4.23 -18.55 1.08
N LEU A 182 4.10 -18.03 -0.14
CA LEU A 182 2.80 -17.60 -0.69
C LEU A 182 1.78 -18.73 -0.84
N ASP A 183 2.21 -20.00 -0.87
CA ASP A 183 1.28 -21.14 -0.92
C ASP A 183 0.38 -21.23 0.31
N VAL A 184 0.84 -20.71 1.46
CA VAL A 184 0.16 -20.79 2.75
C VAL A 184 -0.06 -19.43 3.41
N ASP A 185 0.77 -18.46 3.08
CA ASP A 185 0.73 -17.12 3.64
C ASP A 185 -0.15 -16.19 2.79
N SER A 186 -1.09 -15.49 3.42
CA SER A 186 -2.02 -14.57 2.75
C SER A 186 -1.38 -13.23 2.31
N ASN A 187 -0.11 -13.03 2.65
CA ASN A 187 0.72 -11.88 2.26
C ASN A 187 2.21 -12.26 2.47
N LEU A 188 3.15 -11.46 1.99
CA LEU A 188 4.59 -11.74 2.13
C LEU A 188 5.34 -10.59 2.86
N PRO A 189 6.37 -10.89 3.67
CA PRO A 189 7.24 -9.87 4.24
C PRO A 189 8.22 -9.32 3.19
N ASP A 190 8.60 -8.05 3.33
CA ASP A 190 9.65 -7.41 2.53
C ASP A 190 10.97 -7.22 3.30
N THR A 191 10.93 -7.39 4.62
CA THR A 191 12.04 -7.17 5.55
C THR A 191 11.89 -8.08 6.77
N ARG A 192 13.02 -8.42 7.42
CA ARG A 192 13.03 -9.08 8.72
C ARG A 192 13.74 -8.23 9.78
N ILE A 193 13.30 -8.35 11.03
CA ILE A 193 13.96 -7.75 12.19
C ILE A 193 14.32 -8.87 13.14
N ALA A 194 15.62 -9.18 13.25
CA ALA A 194 16.11 -10.25 14.11
C ALA A 194 16.52 -9.69 15.48
N LEU A 195 15.96 -10.28 16.53
CA LEU A 195 16.22 -9.88 17.92
C LEU A 195 17.23 -10.84 18.55
N GLY A 196 18.38 -10.31 18.94
CA GLY A 196 19.52 -11.06 19.47
C GLY A 196 20.54 -11.47 18.40
N GLY A 197 21.81 -11.51 18.80
CA GLY A 197 22.95 -11.89 17.98
C GLY A 197 23.06 -13.39 17.69
N PRO A 198 24.11 -13.82 16.96
CA PRO A 198 24.28 -15.22 16.52
C PRO A 198 24.37 -16.24 17.67
N ASP A 199 24.77 -15.81 18.87
CA ASP A 199 24.84 -16.68 20.06
C ASP A 199 23.49 -16.87 20.75
N ARG A 200 22.52 -15.99 20.46
CA ARG A 200 21.19 -15.98 21.09
C ARG A 200 20.11 -16.45 20.12
N ASN A 201 20.22 -16.09 18.84
CA ASN A 201 19.20 -16.29 17.84
C ASN A 201 19.78 -17.08 16.65
N VAL A 202 19.28 -18.31 16.47
CA VAL A 202 19.75 -19.21 15.40
C VAL A 202 19.45 -18.66 14.00
N PHE A 203 18.41 -17.84 13.84
CA PHE A 203 18.12 -17.16 12.58
C PHE A 203 19.18 -16.08 12.30
N THR A 204 19.53 -15.25 13.28
CA THR A 204 20.62 -14.27 13.15
C THR A 204 21.94 -14.94 12.77
N LYS A 205 22.24 -16.09 13.37
CA LYS A 205 23.43 -16.88 13.03
C LYS A 205 23.41 -17.33 11.57
N ALA A 206 22.28 -17.82 11.06
CA ALA A 206 22.14 -18.22 9.66
C ALA A 206 22.29 -17.03 8.71
N VAL A 207 21.64 -15.90 9.00
CA VAL A 207 21.76 -14.65 8.22
C VAL A 207 23.22 -14.22 8.09
N LEU A 208 23.95 -14.19 9.21
CA LEU A 208 25.36 -13.76 9.22
C LEU A 208 26.32 -14.76 8.58
N ALA A 209 25.95 -16.05 8.51
CA ALA A 209 26.74 -17.08 7.85
C ALA A 209 26.64 -16.99 6.32
N GLU A 210 25.48 -16.60 5.79
CA GLU A 210 25.27 -16.41 4.34
C GLU A 210 25.68 -15.00 3.86
N ALA A 211 25.80 -14.04 4.77
CA ALA A 211 26.18 -12.67 4.46
C ALA A 211 27.70 -12.47 4.33
N ASP A 212 28.12 -11.34 3.76
CA ASP A 212 29.53 -10.93 3.74
C ASP A 212 30.09 -10.85 5.18
N PRO A 213 31.30 -11.39 5.46
CA PRO A 213 31.91 -11.34 6.79
C PRO A 213 32.01 -9.94 7.41
N ALA A 214 31.99 -8.88 6.60
CA ALA A 214 31.96 -7.49 7.05
C ALA A 214 30.77 -7.19 7.97
N TYR A 215 29.60 -7.81 7.78
CA TYR A 215 28.44 -7.58 8.67
C TYR A 215 28.62 -8.23 10.04
N THR A 216 29.26 -9.40 10.09
CA THR A 216 29.63 -10.03 11.37
C THR A 216 30.67 -9.18 12.09
N ALA A 217 31.69 -8.69 11.37
CA ALA A 217 32.70 -7.80 11.94
C ALA A 217 32.08 -6.49 12.46
N GLU A 218 31.13 -5.91 11.73
CA GLU A 218 30.41 -4.71 12.14
C GLU A 218 29.57 -4.94 13.41
N LEU A 219 28.84 -6.06 13.50
CA LEU A 219 28.09 -6.42 14.70
C LEU A 219 29.03 -6.50 15.92
N GLN A 220 30.14 -7.23 15.80
CA GLN A 220 31.10 -7.41 16.88
C GLN A 220 31.77 -6.09 17.28
N ARG A 221 32.08 -5.24 16.30
CA ARG A 221 32.63 -3.89 16.53
C ARG A 221 31.66 -3.04 17.36
N GLN A 222 30.40 -2.95 16.96
CA GLN A 222 29.38 -2.17 17.69
C GLN A 222 29.17 -2.69 19.12
N LEU A 223 29.12 -4.01 19.30
CA LEU A 223 28.99 -4.65 20.61
C LEU A 223 30.21 -4.38 21.50
N ALA A 224 31.42 -4.42 20.96
CA ALA A 224 32.65 -4.13 21.69
C ALA A 224 32.69 -2.66 22.16
N GLU A 225 32.38 -1.73 21.26
CA GLU A 225 32.46 -0.28 21.52
C GLU A 225 31.33 0.23 22.41
N THR A 226 30.08 -0.14 22.13
CA THR A 226 28.89 0.51 22.73
C THR A 226 28.05 -0.44 23.59
N GLY A 227 28.30 -1.74 23.50
CA GLY A 227 27.51 -2.79 24.15
C GLY A 227 26.19 -3.12 23.50
N ARG A 228 25.83 -2.41 22.42
CA ARG A 228 24.60 -2.56 21.66
C ARG A 228 24.96 -2.60 20.18
N ALA A 229 24.12 -3.24 19.39
CA ALA A 229 24.32 -3.24 17.95
C ALA A 229 23.01 -3.18 17.17
N ARG A 230 23.09 -2.49 16.03
CA ARG A 230 22.09 -2.44 14.96
C ARG A 230 22.82 -2.55 13.64
N VAL A 231 22.57 -3.64 12.93
CA VAL A 231 23.23 -3.90 11.65
C VAL A 231 22.17 -4.25 10.63
N TRP A 232 22.16 -3.51 9.53
CA TRP A 232 21.39 -3.82 8.34
C TRP A 232 22.20 -4.76 7.45
N VAL A 233 21.68 -5.97 7.26
CA VAL A 233 22.22 -7.00 6.36
C VAL A 233 21.33 -7.05 5.12
N PRO A 234 21.86 -6.82 3.90
CA PRO A 234 21.07 -6.85 2.68
C PRO A 234 20.66 -8.28 2.30
N ALA A 235 19.63 -8.39 1.46
CA ALA A 235 19.27 -9.64 0.81
C ALA A 235 20.27 -10.02 -0.29
N ALA A 236 20.32 -11.29 -0.65
CA ALA A 236 21.14 -11.79 -1.76
C ALA A 236 20.66 -11.27 -3.13
N ALA A 237 19.36 -10.99 -3.27
CA ALA A 237 18.76 -10.45 -4.48
C ALA A 237 17.81 -9.28 -4.17
N PRO A 238 17.64 -8.31 -5.08
CA PRO A 238 16.66 -7.25 -4.89
C PRO A 238 15.22 -7.77 -4.89
N LEU A 239 14.34 -7.12 -4.11
CA LEU A 239 12.96 -7.60 -3.90
C LEU A 239 12.21 -7.90 -5.22
N PRO A 240 12.23 -7.03 -6.26
CA PRO A 240 11.51 -7.33 -7.51
C PRO A 240 11.97 -8.59 -8.24
N ALA A 241 13.19 -9.08 -7.97
CA ALA A 241 13.72 -10.29 -8.60
C ALA A 241 13.17 -11.58 -7.96
N VAL A 242 12.78 -11.51 -6.68
CA VAL A 242 12.23 -12.65 -5.91
C VAL A 242 10.73 -12.55 -5.67
N TRP A 243 10.14 -11.37 -5.93
CA TRP A 243 8.71 -11.11 -5.78
C TRP A 243 7.93 -11.56 -7.03
N VAL A 244 7.79 -12.88 -7.16
CA VAL A 244 7.17 -13.55 -8.31
C VAL A 244 5.93 -14.35 -7.90
N PRO A 245 5.01 -14.69 -8.82
CA PRO A 245 3.90 -15.59 -8.52
C PRO A 245 4.39 -16.91 -7.90
N GLY A 246 3.84 -17.29 -6.75
CA GLY A 246 4.29 -18.45 -5.98
C GLY A 246 5.60 -18.25 -5.21
N ALA A 247 5.99 -17.01 -4.90
CA ALA A 247 7.24 -16.71 -4.21
C ALA A 247 7.38 -17.45 -2.86
N ASP A 248 8.60 -17.95 -2.64
CA ASP A 248 9.09 -18.50 -1.37
C ASP A 248 10.30 -17.68 -0.89
N LEU A 249 10.07 -16.88 0.15
CA LEU A 249 11.03 -15.95 0.73
C LEU A 249 11.60 -16.46 2.04
N ARG A 250 11.46 -17.76 2.36
CA ARG A 250 11.84 -18.33 3.66
C ARG A 250 13.35 -18.43 3.91
N ALA A 251 14.17 -18.41 2.85
CA ALA A 251 15.63 -18.46 3.02
C ALA A 251 16.14 -17.27 3.85
N ALA A 252 17.24 -17.47 4.58
CA ALA A 252 17.75 -16.49 5.54
C ALA A 252 18.18 -15.18 4.88
N ASP A 253 18.70 -15.27 3.66
CA ASP A 253 19.22 -14.18 2.81
C ASP A 253 18.20 -13.70 1.76
N ALA A 254 16.99 -14.28 1.70
CA ALA A 254 15.97 -13.89 0.71
C ALA A 254 15.44 -12.47 0.91
N LEU A 255 15.50 -11.95 2.15
CA LEU A 255 15.03 -10.62 2.53
C LEU A 255 16.10 -9.92 3.35
N PRO A 256 16.20 -8.58 3.29
CA PRO A 256 17.11 -7.87 4.16
C PRO A 256 16.69 -8.01 5.62
N VAL A 257 17.68 -7.94 6.50
CA VAL A 257 17.50 -8.18 7.93
C VAL A 257 18.11 -7.02 8.74
N LEU A 258 17.31 -6.39 9.58
CA LEU A 258 17.80 -5.55 10.66
C LEU A 258 18.10 -6.43 11.87
N VAL A 259 19.38 -6.63 12.18
CA VAL A 259 19.83 -7.35 13.37
C VAL A 259 19.96 -6.36 14.53
N ILE A 260 19.28 -6.64 15.64
CA ILE A 260 19.35 -5.85 16.88
C ILE A 260 19.94 -6.75 17.97
N ASP A 261 21.06 -6.34 18.57
CA ASP A 261 21.71 -7.12 19.62
C ASP A 261 22.24 -6.27 20.79
N GLY A 262 22.56 -6.94 21.90
CA GLY A 262 23.26 -6.36 23.03
C GLY A 262 24.13 -7.38 23.74
N ARG A 263 25.20 -6.89 24.40
CA ARG A 263 26.14 -7.75 25.15
C ARG A 263 25.44 -8.60 26.23
N ASP A 264 24.39 -8.05 26.82
CA ASP A 264 23.52 -8.71 27.80
C ASP A 264 22.04 -8.36 27.52
N ASP A 265 21.14 -8.95 28.31
CA ASP A 265 19.69 -8.77 28.14
C ASP A 265 19.25 -7.32 28.33
N ALA A 266 19.91 -6.57 29.23
CA ALA A 266 19.59 -5.17 29.47
C ALA A 266 20.00 -4.29 28.28
N ASN A 267 21.17 -4.54 27.69
CA ASN A 267 21.63 -3.86 26.50
C ASN A 267 20.77 -4.20 25.27
N LEU A 268 20.36 -5.47 25.11
CA LEU A 268 19.45 -5.89 24.04
C LEU A 268 18.09 -5.16 24.18
N ALA A 269 17.51 -5.13 25.38
CA ALA A 269 16.27 -4.40 25.63
C ALA A 269 16.41 -2.90 25.33
N ALA A 270 17.53 -2.28 25.69
CA ALA A 270 17.81 -0.88 25.38
C ALA A 270 18.00 -0.64 23.87
N ALA A 271 18.61 -1.57 23.14
CA ALA A 271 18.76 -1.50 21.69
C ALA A 271 17.39 -1.55 20.98
N ILE A 272 16.51 -2.47 21.41
CA ILE A 272 15.11 -2.56 20.94
C ILE A 272 14.34 -1.28 21.27
N ALA A 273 14.46 -0.78 22.50
CA ALA A 273 13.76 0.42 22.97
C ALA A 273 14.11 1.67 22.14
N SER A 274 15.36 1.81 21.70
CA SER A 274 15.68 2.94 20.83
C SER A 274 15.24 2.74 19.38
N VAL A 275 15.07 1.50 18.86
CA VAL A 275 14.40 1.30 17.55
C VAL A 275 12.92 1.69 17.64
N ILE A 276 12.28 1.39 18.78
CA ILE A 276 10.93 1.86 19.09
C ILE A 276 10.86 3.39 19.11
N ALA A 277 11.86 4.06 19.67
CA ALA A 277 11.93 5.51 19.70
C ALA A 277 12.07 6.09 18.28
N ASP A 278 12.95 5.52 17.46
CA ASP A 278 13.17 5.94 16.07
C ASP A 278 11.89 5.78 15.23
N LEU A 279 11.10 4.73 15.47
CA LEU A 279 9.78 4.55 14.81
C LEU A 279 8.76 5.66 15.14
N GLY A 280 9.04 6.56 16.07
CA GLY A 280 8.21 7.74 16.39
C GLY A 280 8.04 8.71 15.20
N ASP A 281 9.03 8.82 14.31
CA ASP A 281 8.94 9.58 13.05
C ASP A 281 8.97 8.67 11.80
N ALA A 282 8.78 7.38 12.03
CA ALA A 282 8.79 6.32 11.02
C ALA A 282 10.13 6.17 10.26
N GLU A 283 11.26 6.52 10.86
CA GLU A 283 12.60 6.28 10.29
C GLU A 283 13.55 5.65 11.32
N ILE A 284 14.00 4.41 11.05
CA ILE A 284 14.98 3.70 11.88
C ILE A 284 16.38 4.07 11.40
N GLU A 285 17.20 4.66 12.27
CA GLU A 285 18.59 4.98 11.96
C GLU A 285 19.53 3.80 12.23
N VAL A 286 20.40 3.51 11.26
CA VAL A 286 21.44 2.49 11.34
C VAL A 286 22.79 3.10 10.98
N SER A 287 23.68 3.19 11.96
CA SER A 287 25.06 3.65 11.73
C SER A 287 25.98 2.43 11.61
N GLN A 288 26.42 2.13 10.40
CA GLN A 288 27.30 0.99 10.12
C GLN A 288 28.41 1.32 9.11
N GLN A 289 29.54 0.62 9.21
CA GLN A 289 30.63 0.70 8.22
C GLN A 289 30.43 -0.28 7.06
N ALA A 290 29.82 -1.43 7.31
CA ALA A 290 29.49 -2.40 6.28
C ALA A 290 28.51 -1.81 5.26
N PRO A 291 28.69 -2.04 3.94
CA PRO A 291 27.88 -1.41 2.91
C PRO A 291 26.41 -1.85 3.01
N PRO A 292 25.41 -0.96 3.03
CA PRO A 292 24.02 -1.37 3.22
C PRO A 292 23.33 -1.97 1.97
N ALA A 293 23.95 -1.83 0.79
CA ALA A 293 23.48 -2.34 -0.50
C ALA A 293 21.98 -2.13 -0.79
N MET A 294 21.46 -0.93 -0.51
CA MET A 294 20.06 -0.56 -0.76
C MET A 294 19.86 -0.06 -2.20
N GLN A 295 18.65 -0.28 -2.73
CA GLN A 295 18.23 0.28 -4.02
C GLN A 295 17.99 1.80 -3.93
N PRO A 296 17.96 2.52 -5.07
CA PRO A 296 17.59 3.94 -5.09
C PRO A 296 16.23 4.20 -4.44
N PHE A 297 16.16 5.29 -3.68
CA PHE A 297 14.96 5.73 -2.98
C PHE A 297 14.66 7.19 -3.28
N GLU A 298 13.41 7.49 -3.61
CA GLU A 298 12.91 8.86 -3.72
C GLU A 298 11.84 9.11 -2.66
N ALA A 299 12.00 10.20 -1.89
CA ALA A 299 11.00 10.64 -0.92
C ALA A 299 9.82 11.32 -1.63
N ARG A 300 9.05 10.52 -2.38
CA ARG A 300 7.88 10.93 -3.14
C ARG A 300 6.72 9.98 -2.87
N THR A 301 5.52 10.53 -2.97
CA THR A 301 4.29 9.77 -2.85
C THR A 301 3.44 10.00 -4.09
N VAL A 302 2.89 8.92 -4.65
CA VAL A 302 1.84 8.97 -5.68
C VAL A 302 0.69 8.08 -5.25
N ALA A 303 -0.51 8.64 -5.18
CA ALA A 303 -1.68 7.94 -4.67
C ALA A 303 -2.92 8.13 -5.55
N LEU A 304 -3.75 7.09 -5.59
CA LEU A 304 -5.08 7.11 -6.17
C LEU A 304 -6.12 7.18 -5.04
N LEU A 305 -6.91 8.24 -5.05
CA LEU A 305 -8.10 8.39 -4.21
C LEU A 305 -9.28 7.78 -4.96
N ASN A 306 -10.09 6.97 -4.29
CA ASN A 306 -11.25 6.32 -4.87
C ASN A 306 -12.53 6.80 -4.17
N ARG A 307 -13.66 6.77 -4.89
CA ARG A 307 -14.99 6.99 -4.32
C ARG A 307 -15.89 5.82 -4.69
N GLY A 308 -15.99 4.85 -3.78
CA GLY A 308 -16.85 3.67 -3.95
C GLY A 308 -16.24 2.55 -4.79
N VAL A 309 -14.92 2.54 -4.97
CA VAL A 309 -14.18 1.48 -5.68
C VAL A 309 -13.02 1.00 -4.81
N PRO A 310 -13.32 0.21 -3.74
CA PRO A 310 -12.32 -0.15 -2.75
C PRO A 310 -11.47 -1.33 -3.23
N SER A 311 -10.63 -1.11 -4.25
CA SER A 311 -9.65 -2.07 -4.77
C SER A 311 -8.31 -1.41 -4.99
N PHE A 312 -7.25 -2.15 -4.65
CA PHE A 312 -5.87 -1.72 -4.70
C PHE A 312 -4.99 -2.91 -5.07
N ALA A 313 -4.21 -2.72 -6.13
CA ALA A 313 -3.07 -3.56 -6.44
C ALA A 313 -1.97 -2.69 -7.05
N VAL A 314 -0.75 -2.82 -6.57
CA VAL A 314 0.41 -2.10 -7.13
C VAL A 314 1.46 -3.12 -7.49
N ASP A 315 1.85 -3.18 -8.76
CA ASP A 315 2.90 -4.10 -9.19
C ASP A 315 4.30 -3.57 -8.87
N ALA A 316 5.30 -4.45 -8.95
CA ALA A 316 6.69 -4.11 -8.65
C ALA A 316 7.32 -3.11 -9.64
N GLU A 317 6.67 -2.83 -10.78
CA GLU A 317 7.07 -1.77 -11.72
C GLU A 317 6.48 -0.40 -11.34
N GLY A 318 5.66 -0.34 -10.29
CA GLY A 318 5.06 0.89 -9.77
C GLY A 318 3.82 1.33 -10.54
N THR A 319 3.11 0.40 -11.20
CA THR A 319 1.80 0.69 -11.77
C THR A 319 0.73 0.54 -10.71
N LEU A 320 -0.08 1.58 -10.53
CA LEU A 320 -1.28 1.57 -9.70
C LEU A 320 -2.43 0.92 -10.47
N HIS A 321 -3.05 -0.12 -9.90
CA HIS A 321 -4.22 -0.81 -10.44
C HIS A 321 -5.40 -0.71 -9.47
N THR A 322 -6.58 -0.37 -9.99
CA THR A 322 -7.84 -0.47 -9.23
C THR A 322 -8.89 -1.16 -10.09
N ALA A 323 -9.58 -2.15 -9.52
CA ALA A 323 -10.66 -2.85 -10.19
C ALA A 323 -11.94 -2.01 -10.16
N LEU A 324 -12.36 -1.49 -11.32
CA LEU A 324 -13.56 -0.66 -11.44
C LEU A 324 -14.84 -1.50 -11.39
N MET A 325 -14.87 -2.61 -12.11
CA MET A 325 -16.01 -3.51 -12.13
C MET A 325 -15.60 -4.95 -12.43
N ARG A 326 -16.38 -5.89 -11.89
CA ARG A 326 -16.25 -7.33 -12.11
C ARG A 326 -17.60 -7.91 -12.53
N SER A 327 -17.70 -8.41 -13.75
CA SER A 327 -18.82 -9.25 -14.16
C SER A 327 -18.50 -10.72 -13.90
N CYS A 328 -19.45 -11.47 -13.36
CA CYS A 328 -19.25 -12.87 -12.97
C CYS A 328 -20.54 -13.68 -13.20
N THR A 329 -20.41 -14.82 -13.89
CA THR A 329 -21.48 -15.82 -14.05
C THR A 329 -21.46 -16.87 -12.94
N GLY A 330 -20.35 -16.94 -12.19
CA GLY A 330 -20.11 -17.92 -11.14
C GLY A 330 -20.91 -17.69 -9.84
N TRP A 331 -20.49 -18.40 -8.79
CA TRP A 331 -21.17 -18.36 -7.48
C TRP A 331 -21.00 -17.00 -6.77
N PRO A 332 -22.05 -16.48 -6.07
CA PRO A 332 -23.39 -17.06 -5.89
C PRO A 332 -24.38 -16.76 -7.02
N SER A 333 -24.01 -15.90 -7.97
CA SER A 333 -24.91 -15.24 -8.94
C SER A 333 -25.57 -16.17 -9.96
N GLY A 334 -24.91 -17.26 -10.36
CA GLY A 334 -25.46 -18.24 -11.30
C GLY A 334 -26.22 -19.41 -10.66
N VAL A 335 -26.21 -19.52 -9.32
CA VAL A 335 -26.67 -20.73 -8.61
C VAL A 335 -27.71 -20.43 -7.54
N TRP A 336 -27.61 -19.29 -6.85
CA TRP A 336 -28.41 -18.97 -5.66
C TRP A 336 -29.31 -17.74 -5.85
N ILE A 337 -30.15 -17.75 -6.88
CA ILE A 337 -31.24 -16.78 -7.01
C ILE A 337 -32.52 -17.49 -6.56
N ASP A 338 -33.08 -17.07 -5.42
CA ASP A 338 -34.38 -17.54 -4.94
C ASP A 338 -35.43 -17.35 -6.04
N GLU A 339 -36.32 -18.32 -6.23
CA GLU A 339 -37.41 -18.18 -7.19
C GLU A 339 -38.38 -17.05 -6.77
N PRO A 340 -38.93 -16.27 -7.72
CA PRO A 340 -38.71 -16.36 -9.16
C PRO A 340 -37.40 -15.71 -9.61
N ARG A 341 -36.77 -16.27 -10.66
CA ARG A 341 -35.58 -15.70 -11.29
C ARG A 341 -35.80 -14.23 -11.65
N ARG A 342 -34.98 -13.33 -11.10
CA ARG A 342 -34.99 -11.90 -11.40
C ARG A 342 -33.85 -11.54 -12.34
N THR A 343 -34.17 -10.95 -13.47
CA THR A 343 -33.19 -10.46 -14.46
C THR A 343 -33.25 -8.95 -14.57
N ALA A 344 -32.19 -8.36 -15.10
CA ALA A 344 -32.23 -7.00 -15.64
C ALA A 344 -33.16 -6.94 -16.87
N PRO A 345 -33.51 -5.73 -17.37
CA PRO A 345 -34.40 -5.58 -18.53
C PRO A 345 -33.93 -6.25 -19.82
N ASP A 346 -32.62 -6.49 -19.98
CA ASP A 346 -32.03 -7.18 -21.14
C ASP A 346 -31.97 -8.71 -20.95
N GLY A 347 -32.50 -9.24 -19.84
CA GLY A 347 -32.48 -10.66 -19.51
C GLY A 347 -31.20 -11.13 -18.80
N SER A 348 -30.20 -10.25 -18.61
CA SER A 348 -28.96 -10.58 -17.91
C SER A 348 -29.17 -10.71 -16.40
N ASN A 349 -28.26 -11.42 -15.73
CA ASN A 349 -28.19 -11.41 -14.27
C ASN A 349 -27.61 -10.08 -13.80
N PHE A 350 -28.06 -9.57 -12.65
CA PHE A 350 -27.64 -8.27 -12.12
C PHE A 350 -26.12 -8.12 -12.01
N GLN A 351 -25.41 -9.18 -11.60
CA GLN A 351 -23.96 -9.16 -11.37
C GLN A 351 -23.12 -9.10 -12.66
N LEU A 352 -23.76 -9.24 -13.83
CA LEU A 352 -23.12 -8.98 -15.11
C LEU A 352 -22.96 -7.49 -15.41
N GLN A 353 -23.68 -6.61 -14.70
CA GLN A 353 -23.43 -5.17 -14.76
C GLN A 353 -23.61 -4.57 -16.16
N HIS A 354 -24.64 -4.99 -16.91
CA HIS A 354 -24.97 -4.49 -18.25
C HIS A 354 -25.67 -3.12 -18.24
N TRP A 355 -25.05 -2.12 -17.63
CA TRP A 355 -25.54 -0.74 -17.62
C TRP A 355 -24.37 0.27 -17.61
N THR A 356 -24.69 1.56 -17.69
CA THR A 356 -23.66 2.61 -17.68
C THR A 356 -23.13 2.81 -16.26
N HIS A 357 -21.81 2.82 -16.10
CA HIS A 357 -21.14 3.05 -14.82
C HIS A 357 -20.33 4.34 -14.85
N ASP A 358 -20.37 5.10 -13.77
CA ASP A 358 -19.47 6.24 -13.53
C ASP A 358 -18.58 5.94 -12.34
N PHE A 359 -17.26 5.97 -12.56
CA PHE A 359 -16.26 5.77 -11.52
C PHE A 359 -15.49 7.06 -11.29
N ASP A 360 -15.57 7.61 -10.09
CA ASP A 360 -14.83 8.80 -9.68
C ASP A 360 -13.58 8.43 -8.87
N TYR A 361 -12.45 9.02 -9.25
CA TYR A 361 -11.16 8.86 -8.57
C TYR A 361 -10.31 10.11 -8.76
N ALA A 362 -9.19 10.21 -8.05
CA ALA A 362 -8.23 11.28 -8.26
C ALA A 362 -6.80 10.80 -8.10
N LEU A 363 -5.87 11.43 -8.80
CA LEU A 363 -4.43 11.19 -8.63
C LEU A 363 -3.80 12.34 -7.83
N VAL A 364 -3.02 12.00 -6.81
CA VAL A 364 -2.26 12.93 -5.96
C VAL A 364 -0.78 12.59 -6.07
N CYS A 365 0.05 13.62 -6.23
CA CYS A 365 1.51 13.49 -6.15
C CYS A 365 2.03 14.50 -5.12
N ALA A 366 2.94 14.06 -4.25
CA ALA A 366 3.50 14.92 -3.19
C ALA A 366 4.94 14.52 -2.83
N ASP A 367 5.63 15.42 -2.14
CA ASP A 367 6.91 15.15 -1.48
C ASP A 367 6.71 14.40 -0.15
N GLY A 368 7.68 13.54 0.17
CA GLY A 368 7.70 12.75 1.41
C GLY A 368 6.80 11.52 1.40
N ASP A 369 6.50 11.03 2.60
CA ASP A 369 5.61 9.90 2.83
C ASP A 369 4.13 10.32 2.82
N TRP A 370 3.23 9.35 2.97
CA TRP A 370 1.78 9.56 2.95
C TRP A 370 1.29 10.49 4.06
N ARG A 371 2.03 10.57 5.18
CA ARG A 371 1.72 11.47 6.30
C ARG A 371 2.02 12.90 5.92
N ARG A 372 3.23 13.17 5.42
CA ARG A 372 3.63 14.49 4.93
C ARG A 372 2.78 14.94 3.74
N ALA A 373 2.35 14.00 2.91
CA ALA A 373 1.42 14.25 1.80
C ALA A 373 -0.03 14.53 2.25
N GLY A 374 -0.38 14.30 3.52
CA GLY A 374 -1.72 14.54 4.04
C GLY A 374 -2.81 13.72 3.34
N LEU A 375 -2.50 12.48 2.95
CA LEU A 375 -3.40 11.66 2.13
C LEU A 375 -4.74 11.34 2.79
N PRO A 376 -4.83 10.99 4.10
CA PRO A 376 -6.12 10.74 4.74
C PRO A 376 -7.05 11.95 4.66
N ALA A 377 -6.56 13.15 4.95
CA ALA A 377 -7.34 14.39 4.87
C ALA A 377 -7.74 14.70 3.42
N THR A 378 -6.81 14.56 2.48
CA THR A 378 -7.07 14.81 1.05
C THR A 378 -8.08 13.83 0.45
N SER A 379 -8.00 12.55 0.84
CA SER A 379 -8.98 11.50 0.51
C SER A 379 -10.36 11.85 1.05
N ALA A 380 -10.45 12.23 2.33
CA ALA A 380 -11.72 12.62 2.95
C ALA A 380 -12.36 13.82 2.26
N GLN A 381 -11.57 14.86 1.92
CA GLN A 381 -12.06 16.02 1.16
C GLN A 381 -12.51 15.66 -0.25
N PHE A 382 -11.85 14.69 -0.90
CA PHE A 382 -12.30 14.18 -2.19
C PHE A 382 -13.63 13.42 -2.06
N SER A 383 -13.80 12.61 -1.02
CA SER A 383 -15.02 11.83 -0.79
C SER A 383 -16.23 12.68 -0.39
N HIS A 384 -16.02 13.87 0.18
CA HIS A 384 -17.07 14.77 0.65
C HIS A 384 -17.05 16.12 -0.10
N PRO A 385 -17.72 16.22 -1.27
CA PRO A 385 -17.74 17.45 -2.05
C PRO A 385 -18.50 18.58 -1.34
N LEU A 386 -18.16 19.83 -1.65
CA LEU A 386 -18.86 21.01 -1.13
C LEU A 386 -20.34 21.01 -1.57
N ILE A 387 -21.23 21.30 -0.63
CA ILE A 387 -22.66 21.43 -0.88
C ILE A 387 -23.00 22.91 -1.00
N ALA A 388 -23.33 23.35 -2.21
CA ALA A 388 -23.82 24.69 -2.48
C ALA A 388 -25.36 24.71 -2.45
N VAL A 389 -25.95 25.60 -1.65
CA VAL A 389 -27.40 25.77 -1.55
C VAL A 389 -27.77 27.24 -1.76
N THR A 390 -28.77 27.50 -2.61
CA THR A 390 -29.33 28.85 -2.79
C THR A 390 -30.53 29.03 -1.85
N PRO A 391 -30.48 29.94 -0.86
CA PRO A 391 -31.58 30.12 0.09
C PRO A 391 -32.80 30.76 -0.58
N ARG A 392 -34.01 30.29 -0.23
CA ARG A 392 -35.27 30.76 -0.84
C ARG A 392 -35.81 32.08 -0.24
N LYS A 393 -35.48 32.44 1.01
CA LYS A 393 -35.79 33.74 1.66
C LYS A 393 -34.79 34.04 2.77
N SER A 394 -34.37 35.30 2.90
CA SER A 394 -33.45 35.78 3.94
C SER A 394 -34.21 36.12 5.23
N ALA A 395 -34.06 35.30 6.25
CA ALA A 395 -34.24 35.71 7.64
C ALA A 395 -32.95 35.31 8.40
N ALA A 396 -31.86 36.01 8.11
CA ALA A 396 -30.52 35.62 8.57
C ALA A 396 -30.42 35.76 10.10
N ARG A 397 -30.33 34.62 10.80
CA ARG A 397 -29.98 34.53 12.23
C ARG A 397 -28.54 34.06 12.47
N LEU A 398 -27.81 33.74 11.40
CA LEU A 398 -26.42 33.23 11.44
C LEU A 398 -25.48 34.21 10.71
N PRO A 399 -24.20 34.27 11.12
CA PRO A 399 -23.19 35.08 10.43
C PRO A 399 -22.96 34.58 8.99
N SER A 400 -22.43 35.46 8.13
CA SER A 400 -22.14 35.14 6.72
C SER A 400 -20.98 34.16 6.52
N ALA A 401 -20.15 33.97 7.55
CA ALA A 401 -19.06 33.01 7.59
C ALA A 401 -18.86 32.52 9.03
N GLY A 402 -18.49 31.27 9.19
CA GLY A 402 -18.17 30.68 10.49
C GLY A 402 -17.94 29.17 10.40
N SER A 403 -17.37 28.61 11.47
CA SER A 403 -17.16 27.17 11.63
C SER A 403 -18.13 26.62 12.67
N LEU A 404 -18.79 25.51 12.37
CA LEU A 404 -19.65 24.80 13.33
C LEU A 404 -18.84 23.93 14.30
N LEU A 405 -17.64 23.50 13.87
CA LEU A 405 -16.69 22.71 14.65
C LEU A 405 -15.28 23.12 14.22
N GLN A 406 -14.35 23.12 15.18
CA GLN A 406 -12.92 23.27 14.92
C GLN A 406 -12.15 22.21 15.72
N VAL A 407 -11.11 21.66 15.09
CA VAL A 407 -10.15 20.75 15.72
C VAL A 407 -8.84 21.52 15.88
N ASP A 408 -8.21 21.41 17.05
CA ASP A 408 -6.92 22.04 17.36
C ASP A 408 -5.95 20.99 17.93
N PRO A 409 -4.77 20.75 17.31
CA PRO A 409 -4.29 21.36 16.06
C PRO A 409 -5.15 20.95 14.86
N ALA A 410 -5.27 21.83 13.87
CA ALA A 410 -5.91 21.50 12.60
C ALA A 410 -5.25 20.24 11.99
N ASP A 411 -6.07 19.36 11.41
CA ASP A 411 -5.64 18.13 10.75
C ASP A 411 -4.89 17.11 11.64
N ALA A 412 -4.81 17.33 12.95
CA ALA A 412 -4.17 16.40 13.88
C ALA A 412 -4.97 15.11 14.10
N VAL A 413 -6.29 15.15 13.87
CA VAL A 413 -7.18 13.99 13.97
C VAL A 413 -8.17 13.97 12.82
N HIS A 414 -8.61 12.77 12.44
CA HIS A 414 -9.67 12.59 11.47
C HIS A 414 -11.05 12.62 12.15
N LEU A 415 -11.96 13.46 11.67
CA LEU A 415 -13.35 13.51 12.13
C LEU A 415 -14.19 12.48 11.36
N GLY A 416 -14.44 11.33 11.97
CA GLY A 416 -15.27 10.29 11.36
C GLY A 416 -16.78 10.57 11.39
N ALA A 417 -17.28 11.26 12.43
CA ALA A 417 -18.71 11.56 12.55
C ALA A 417 -18.98 12.83 13.37
N LEU A 418 -19.99 13.61 12.96
CA LEU A 418 -20.55 14.73 13.71
C LEU A 418 -22.08 14.66 13.67
N LYS A 419 -22.71 14.34 14.80
CA LYS A 419 -24.17 14.16 14.92
C LYS A 419 -24.68 14.71 16.26
N ALA A 420 -25.99 15.02 16.33
CA ALA A 420 -26.59 15.62 17.52
C ALA A 420 -26.69 14.67 18.73
N ALA A 421 -26.95 13.38 18.52
CA ALA A 421 -27.01 12.33 19.56
C ALA A 421 -26.95 10.92 18.94
N GLY A 422 -26.69 9.91 19.78
CA GLY A 422 -26.67 8.48 19.41
C GLY A 422 -25.31 7.96 18.93
N ASN A 423 -25.14 6.64 18.89
CA ASN A 423 -23.91 6.00 18.42
C ASN A 423 -23.66 6.32 16.94
N PRO A 424 -22.41 6.64 16.52
CA PRO A 424 -22.07 6.93 15.12
C PRO A 424 -22.54 5.83 14.17
#